data_AF-A0A913WRW3-F1
#
_entry.id   AF-A0A913WRW3-F1
#
_cell.length_a   1.000
_cell.length_b   1.000
_cell.length_c   1.000
_cell.angle_alpha   90.00
_cell.angle_beta   90.00
_cell.angle_gamma   90.00
#
_symmetry.space_group_name_H-M   'P 1'
#
loop_
_entity.id
_entity.type
_entity.pdbx_description
1 polymer ?
#
loop_
_entity_poly.entity_id
_entity_poly.type
_entity_poly.pdbx_seq_one_letter_code
_entity_poly.pdbx_strand_id
1 'polypeptide(L)'
;MAENCSTLIGVIVDVSGSMKRNIGDGVHEEGGEWIQSLFRVIDSLITHDVSDSNHMFAIGMGANNPRTIFDVLRTIEDFKNIKTNQTRLNHASTIDSILTILESAGACAVRKWASASAIGEKVSHDDAKKLLYYVKSRPGFAKGVVNSCLPNACKGIENNSPEFVGYIPFAHLLLRSGESAVSTFRPAGEKEIKDAIEKAKSLLEEDFLIREVDVQSSIFTVKEAWGILRGSVDKDKLTNQRVQELMDDVRPFIYGGSTPFYESLEMALQLFTFSPKFKYHKKLLLVISDGYPTDDPFFTKKDLLIAKFRETDITIVSCFITRLHDDVEPKRLFSKDYHWEDGAKLLFELSSKIPADLVPRTIFVKRGWKIDITNNETKLFLQVNHPVFLKDVCDLARNVVCCQDALADALTSVSLDIYINQSRNDFGAKKQEGGTSYANASAAVLYLSMKRILGRQGGYPEFNDLRQELIDEYGEDGA
;
A
#
# COMPACT_ATOMS: atom_id res chain seq x y z
N MET A 1 29.40 15.87 8.27
CA MET A 1 29.09 15.04 7.09
C MET A 1 28.00 14.09 7.54
N ALA A 2 26.75 14.33 7.15
CA ALA A 2 25.64 13.46 7.50
C ALA A 2 25.80 12.15 6.72
N GLU A 3 25.96 11.02 7.41
CA GLU A 3 25.78 9.72 6.76
C GLU A 3 24.32 9.66 6.32
N ASN A 4 24.07 9.67 5.00
CA ASN A 4 22.74 9.42 4.45
C ASN A 4 22.35 7.99 4.83
N CYS A 5 21.58 7.84 5.91
CA CYS A 5 21.12 6.55 6.38
C CYS A 5 20.10 6.00 5.38
N SER A 6 20.48 4.94 4.67
CA SER A 6 19.63 4.34 3.65
C SER A 6 18.48 3.55 4.29
N THR A 7 17.30 3.62 3.69
CA THR A 7 16.09 2.99 4.23
C THR A 7 15.52 1.94 3.28
N LEU A 8 14.96 0.86 3.83
CA LEU A 8 14.10 -0.08 3.11
C LEU A 8 12.69 0.03 3.69
N ILE A 9 11.72 0.43 2.87
CA ILE A 9 10.34 0.66 3.29
C ILE A 9 9.43 -0.39 2.66
N GLY A 10 8.79 -1.21 3.48
CA GLY A 10 7.73 -2.13 3.08
C GLY A 10 6.35 -1.51 3.33
N VAL A 11 5.42 -1.73 2.42
CA VAL A 11 4.01 -1.39 2.61
C VAL A 11 3.17 -2.65 2.38
N ILE A 12 2.34 -3.03 3.35
CA ILE A 12 1.31 -4.05 3.18
C ILE A 12 -0.04 -3.35 3.23
N VAL A 13 -0.87 -3.61 2.22
CA VAL A 13 -2.17 -2.98 2.11
C VAL A 13 -3.24 -4.01 1.83
N ASP A 14 -4.23 -4.03 2.72
CA ASP A 14 -5.41 -4.84 2.63
C ASP A 14 -6.38 -4.30 1.58
N VAL A 15 -6.53 -5.04 0.49
CA VAL A 15 -7.51 -4.77 -0.56
C VAL A 15 -8.65 -5.78 -0.58
N SER A 16 -8.86 -6.53 0.51
CA SER A 16 -9.93 -7.51 0.63
C SER A 16 -11.34 -6.89 0.62
N GLY A 17 -12.35 -7.73 0.41
CA GLY A 17 -13.75 -7.33 0.35
C GLY A 17 -14.27 -6.73 1.65
N SER A 18 -13.67 -7.05 2.81
CA SER A 18 -13.98 -6.40 4.07
C SER A 18 -13.60 -4.92 4.03
N MET A 19 -12.56 -4.56 3.29
CA MET A 19 -12.12 -3.18 3.10
C MET A 19 -13.02 -2.37 2.16
N LYS A 20 -13.92 -2.99 1.38
CA LYS A 20 -14.75 -2.30 0.38
C LYS A 20 -15.62 -1.16 0.94
N ARG A 21 -16.05 -1.30 2.19
CA ARG A 21 -16.90 -0.30 2.89
C ARG A 21 -16.16 0.37 4.05
N ASN A 22 -14.86 0.13 4.17
CA ASN A 22 -14.03 0.72 5.22
C ASN A 22 -13.50 2.05 4.64
N ILE A 23 -13.77 3.17 5.32
CA ILE A 23 -13.43 4.56 4.97
C ILE A 23 -14.44 5.26 4.06
N GLY A 24 -14.98 6.40 4.51
CA GLY A 24 -15.83 7.32 3.74
C GLY A 24 -15.04 8.35 2.93
N ASP A 25 -15.66 8.89 1.87
CA ASP A 25 -15.10 10.02 1.07
C ASP A 25 -15.23 11.39 1.80
N GLY A 26 -15.92 11.40 2.94
CA GLY A 26 -16.06 12.54 3.86
C GLY A 26 -16.12 12.11 5.32
N VAL A 27 -15.95 13.08 6.25
CA VAL A 27 -15.93 12.85 7.71
C VAL A 27 -17.28 12.27 8.24
N HIS A 28 -18.35 12.37 7.45
CA HIS A 28 -19.69 11.87 7.76
C HIS A 28 -20.37 11.15 6.57
N GLU A 29 -19.61 10.70 5.58
CA GLU A 29 -20.16 9.95 4.44
C GLU A 29 -19.87 8.45 4.61
N GLU A 30 -20.87 7.61 4.31
CA GLU A 30 -20.66 6.16 4.23
C GLU A 30 -19.71 5.83 3.06
N GLY A 31 -18.62 5.13 3.36
CA GLY A 31 -17.87 4.25 2.44
C GLY A 31 -17.58 4.76 1.02
N GLY A 32 -16.40 5.33 0.79
CA GLY A 32 -15.82 5.64 -0.51
C GLY A 32 -14.82 4.59 -1.02
N GLU A 33 -14.30 4.76 -2.24
CA GLU A 33 -13.23 3.89 -2.79
C GLU A 33 -11.88 4.24 -2.13
N TRP A 34 -11.67 3.80 -0.89
CA TRP A 34 -10.47 4.10 -0.07
C TRP A 34 -9.15 3.79 -0.75
N ILE A 35 -9.16 2.88 -1.72
CA ILE A 35 -8.02 2.45 -2.53
C ILE A 35 -7.42 3.59 -3.37
N GLN A 36 -8.16 4.68 -3.65
CA GLN A 36 -7.55 5.92 -4.17
C GLN A 36 -6.46 6.48 -3.25
N SER A 37 -6.59 6.20 -1.95
CA SER A 37 -5.65 6.61 -0.92
C SER A 37 -4.40 5.73 -0.90
N LEU A 38 -4.45 4.50 -1.43
CA LEU A 38 -3.30 3.60 -1.52
C LEU A 38 -2.16 4.25 -2.31
N PHE A 39 -2.43 4.70 -3.53
CA PHE A 39 -1.40 5.31 -4.36
C PHE A 39 -0.86 6.59 -3.74
N ARG A 40 -1.70 7.33 -2.99
CA ARG A 40 -1.29 8.53 -2.26
C ARG A 40 -0.44 8.21 -1.03
N VAL A 41 -0.70 7.10 -0.35
CA VAL A 41 0.12 6.59 0.75
C VAL A 41 1.51 6.25 0.24
N ILE A 42 1.58 5.42 -0.81
CA ILE A 42 2.86 5.02 -1.41
C ILE A 42 3.60 6.26 -1.93
N ASP A 43 2.91 7.19 -2.60
CA ASP A 43 3.48 8.48 -3.06
C ASP A 43 3.99 9.33 -1.88
N SER A 44 3.25 9.40 -0.77
CA SER A 44 3.65 10.18 0.41
C SER A 44 4.89 9.59 1.08
N LEU A 45 5.07 8.27 1.04
CA LEU A 45 6.26 7.62 1.55
C LEU A 45 7.53 7.95 0.74
N ILE A 46 7.38 8.19 -0.57
CA ILE A 46 8.51 8.46 -1.50
C ILE A 46 8.77 9.94 -1.79
N THR A 47 7.81 10.84 -1.56
CA THR A 47 7.86 12.22 -2.07
C THR A 47 9.02 13.07 -1.54
N HIS A 48 9.55 12.79 -0.36
CA HIS A 48 10.55 13.67 0.28
C HIS A 48 11.90 13.00 0.54
N ASP A 49 12.20 11.86 -0.09
CA ASP A 49 13.49 11.18 0.10
C ASP A 49 13.90 10.39 -1.16
N VAL A 50 14.20 11.13 -2.23
CA VAL A 50 14.55 10.57 -3.55
C VAL A 50 16.02 10.12 -3.62
N SER A 51 16.63 9.76 -2.49
CA SER A 51 17.97 9.15 -2.52
C SER A 51 17.89 7.82 -3.25
N ASP A 52 18.76 7.64 -4.25
CA ASP A 52 18.90 6.36 -4.99
C ASP A 52 19.31 5.19 -4.06
N SER A 53 19.73 5.49 -2.83
CA SER A 53 20.07 4.48 -1.81
C SER A 53 18.85 3.93 -1.07
N ASN A 54 17.70 4.60 -1.15
CA ASN A 54 16.46 4.17 -0.51
C ASN A 54 15.68 3.23 -1.42
N HIS A 55 15.10 2.20 -0.79
CA HIS A 55 14.40 1.15 -1.49
C HIS A 55 13.03 0.91 -0.86
N MET A 56 12.13 0.33 -1.64
CA MET A 56 10.80 0.00 -1.16
C MET A 56 10.19 -1.21 -1.87
N PHE A 57 9.19 -1.78 -1.24
CA PHE A 57 8.29 -2.76 -1.84
C PHE A 57 6.86 -2.50 -1.36
N ALA A 58 5.88 -2.92 -2.15
CA ALA A 58 4.47 -2.78 -1.79
C ALA A 58 3.71 -4.08 -2.10
N ILE A 59 3.11 -4.67 -1.08
CA ILE A 59 2.32 -5.90 -1.13
C ILE A 59 0.85 -5.53 -1.00
N GLY A 60 0.05 -5.93 -1.98
CA GLY A 60 -1.41 -5.94 -1.87
C GLY A 60 -1.88 -7.30 -1.40
N MET A 61 -2.82 -7.35 -0.46
CA MET A 61 -3.40 -8.60 0.03
C MET A 61 -4.92 -8.59 -0.09
N GLY A 62 -5.52 -9.74 -0.32
CA GLY A 62 -6.97 -9.89 -0.50
C GLY A 62 -7.46 -9.49 -1.89
N ALA A 63 -6.63 -9.71 -2.91
CA ALA A 63 -7.04 -9.50 -4.29
C ALA A 63 -8.20 -10.45 -4.67
N ASN A 64 -9.10 -9.96 -5.53
CA ASN A 64 -10.14 -10.76 -6.19
C ASN A 64 -9.54 -11.56 -7.35
N ASN A 65 -8.62 -12.46 -7.03
CA ASN A 65 -7.87 -13.30 -7.96
C ASN A 65 -7.53 -14.63 -7.25
N PRO A 66 -7.32 -15.75 -7.96
CA PRO A 66 -6.76 -16.96 -7.35
C PRO A 66 -5.46 -16.70 -6.56
N ARG A 67 -4.69 -15.68 -6.95
CA ARG A 67 -3.58 -15.12 -6.18
C ARG A 67 -4.13 -14.09 -5.20
N THR A 68 -4.05 -14.41 -3.91
CA THR A 68 -4.59 -13.57 -2.83
C THR A 68 -3.61 -12.46 -2.41
N ILE A 69 -2.31 -12.62 -2.66
CA ILE A 69 -1.25 -11.60 -2.45
C ILE A 69 -0.56 -11.20 -3.75
N PHE A 70 -0.05 -9.96 -3.82
CA PHE A 70 0.63 -9.46 -5.02
C PHE A 70 1.57 -8.27 -4.84
N ASP A 71 2.48 -8.10 -5.82
CA ASP A 71 3.35 -6.94 -5.96
C ASP A 71 2.60 -5.78 -6.64
N VAL A 72 2.32 -4.73 -5.87
CA VAL A 72 1.57 -3.55 -6.32
C VAL A 72 2.34 -2.78 -7.40
N LEU A 73 3.64 -2.54 -7.19
CA LEU A 73 4.44 -1.68 -8.06
C LEU A 73 4.67 -2.34 -9.42
N ARG A 74 5.03 -3.63 -9.43
CA ARG A 74 5.26 -4.36 -10.67
C ARG A 74 3.98 -4.58 -11.47
N THR A 75 2.87 -4.80 -10.78
CA THR A 75 1.55 -4.89 -11.42
C THR A 75 1.21 -3.58 -12.12
N ILE A 76 1.43 -2.42 -11.48
CA ILE A 76 1.23 -1.10 -12.09
C ILE A 76 2.18 -0.86 -13.27
N GLU A 77 3.45 -1.25 -13.13
CA GLU A 77 4.45 -1.13 -14.20
C GLU A 77 4.03 -1.91 -15.45
N ASP A 78 3.53 -3.13 -15.28
CA ASP A 78 2.99 -3.94 -16.36
C ASP A 78 1.80 -3.25 -17.03
N PHE A 79 0.83 -2.72 -16.27
CA PHE A 79 -0.27 -1.92 -16.82
C PHE A 79 0.21 -0.70 -17.61
N LYS A 80 1.24 -0.01 -17.11
CA LYS A 80 1.86 1.11 -17.84
C LYS A 80 2.52 0.63 -19.13
N ASN A 81 3.28 -0.46 -19.10
CA ASN A 81 3.96 -1.01 -20.28
C ASN A 81 2.96 -1.48 -21.34
N ILE A 82 1.84 -2.06 -20.91
CA ILE A 82 0.67 -2.35 -21.75
C ILE A 82 0.24 -1.07 -22.45
N LYS A 83 -0.15 -0.03 -21.70
CA LYS A 83 -0.65 1.25 -22.26
C LYS A 83 0.36 2.00 -23.14
N THR A 84 1.65 1.92 -22.82
CA THR A 84 2.68 2.65 -23.57
C THR A 84 2.95 1.98 -24.92
N ASN A 85 2.98 0.65 -24.97
CA ASN A 85 3.11 -0.12 -26.21
C ASN A 85 1.84 -0.05 -27.09
N GLN A 86 0.71 0.35 -26.52
CA GLN A 86 -0.59 0.49 -27.20
C GLN A 86 -0.72 1.72 -28.10
N THR A 87 0.20 2.69 -28.05
CA THR A 87 0.07 3.97 -28.77
C THR A 87 0.56 3.96 -30.23
N ARG A 88 1.13 2.85 -30.74
CA ARG A 88 1.77 2.84 -32.07
C ARG A 88 1.06 2.04 -33.17
N LEU A 89 0.08 1.19 -32.84
CA LEU A 89 -0.57 0.31 -33.82
C LEU A 89 -2.06 0.66 -33.96
N ASN A 90 -2.52 0.79 -35.21
CA ASN A 90 -3.94 0.87 -35.52
C ASN A 90 -4.63 -0.50 -35.29
N HIS A 91 -5.96 -0.51 -35.20
CA HIS A 91 -6.74 -1.70 -34.84
C HIS A 91 -6.44 -2.92 -35.72
N ALA A 92 -6.39 -2.73 -37.03
CA ALA A 92 -6.11 -3.80 -37.98
C ALA A 92 -4.70 -4.39 -37.80
N SER A 93 -3.68 -3.54 -37.61
CA SER A 93 -2.30 -3.98 -37.37
C SER A 93 -2.14 -4.68 -36.02
N THR A 94 -2.93 -4.30 -35.01
CA THR A 94 -2.96 -4.99 -33.70
C THR A 94 -3.46 -6.43 -33.87
N ILE A 95 -4.59 -6.62 -34.57
CA ILE A 95 -5.13 -7.95 -34.85
C ILE A 95 -4.15 -8.78 -35.69
N ASP A 96 -3.57 -8.18 -36.72
CA ASP A 96 -2.59 -8.87 -37.57
C ASP A 96 -1.39 -9.38 -36.75
N SER A 97 -0.87 -8.54 -35.85
CA SER A 97 0.24 -8.92 -34.96
C SER A 97 -0.14 -10.07 -34.01
N ILE A 98 -1.36 -10.06 -33.47
CA ILE A 98 -1.87 -11.17 -32.64
C ILE A 98 -1.86 -12.46 -33.45
N LEU A 99 -2.44 -12.44 -34.65
CA LEU A 99 -2.56 -13.64 -35.49
C LEU A 99 -1.19 -14.22 -35.83
N THR A 100 -0.20 -13.38 -36.17
CA THR A 100 1.17 -13.82 -36.44
C THR A 100 1.84 -14.49 -35.22
N ILE A 101 1.58 -13.98 -34.02
CA ILE A 101 2.10 -14.60 -32.79
C ILE A 101 1.40 -15.94 -32.53
N LEU A 102 0.09 -16.03 -32.72
CA LEU A 102 -0.66 -17.28 -32.56
C LEU A 102 -0.24 -18.33 -33.59
N GLU A 103 0.04 -17.94 -34.83
CA GLU A 103 0.61 -18.82 -35.87
C GLU A 103 1.95 -19.39 -35.41
N SER A 104 2.83 -18.53 -34.89
CA SER A 104 4.12 -18.94 -34.33
C SER A 104 3.99 -19.82 -33.08
N ALA A 105 2.87 -19.70 -32.35
CA ALA A 105 2.55 -20.53 -31.19
C ALA A 105 1.86 -21.87 -31.55
N GLY A 106 1.57 -22.12 -32.84
CA GLY A 106 1.05 -23.40 -33.33
C GLY A 106 -0.33 -23.35 -34.01
N ALA A 107 -0.96 -22.17 -34.13
CA ALA A 107 -2.22 -21.99 -34.83
C ALA A 107 -2.04 -21.66 -36.32
N CYS A 108 -1.39 -22.55 -37.06
CA CYS A 108 -0.96 -22.31 -38.45
C CYS A 108 -2.09 -21.99 -39.46
N ALA A 109 -3.34 -22.27 -39.12
CA ALA A 109 -4.50 -22.03 -39.99
C ALA A 109 -5.48 -20.97 -39.44
N VAL A 110 -5.12 -20.22 -38.40
CA VAL A 110 -6.01 -19.22 -37.77
C VAL A 110 -6.54 -18.17 -38.74
N ARG A 111 -5.72 -17.70 -39.69
CA ARG A 111 -6.13 -16.73 -40.74
C ARG A 111 -7.08 -17.32 -41.79
N LYS A 112 -7.02 -18.63 -42.01
CA LYS A 112 -7.96 -19.33 -42.89
C LYS A 112 -9.31 -19.52 -42.17
N TRP A 113 -9.29 -19.55 -40.84
CA TRP A 113 -10.48 -19.74 -40.00
C TRP A 113 -11.23 -18.45 -39.79
N ALA A 114 -10.54 -17.39 -39.39
CA ALA A 114 -11.16 -16.09 -39.25
C ALA A 114 -10.25 -15.02 -39.85
N SER A 115 -10.82 -14.17 -40.72
CA SER A 115 -10.07 -13.05 -41.28
C SER A 115 -9.82 -11.99 -40.20
N ALA A 116 -8.72 -11.24 -40.34
CA ALA A 116 -8.41 -10.15 -39.42
C ALA A 116 -9.53 -9.09 -39.34
N SER A 117 -10.24 -8.86 -40.45
CA SER A 117 -11.41 -7.96 -40.48
C SER A 117 -12.58 -8.51 -39.67
N ALA A 118 -12.92 -9.79 -39.82
CA ALA A 118 -14.03 -10.43 -39.11
C ALA A 118 -13.78 -10.49 -37.60
N ILE A 119 -12.53 -10.69 -37.18
CA ILE A 119 -12.13 -10.60 -35.76
C ILE A 119 -12.21 -9.14 -35.30
N GLY A 120 -11.66 -8.22 -36.09
CA GLY A 120 -11.61 -6.79 -35.76
C GLY A 120 -12.97 -6.13 -35.54
N GLU A 121 -14.03 -6.62 -36.19
CA GLU A 121 -15.42 -6.17 -35.96
C GLU A 121 -16.00 -6.62 -34.61
N LYS A 122 -15.42 -7.65 -33.98
CA LYS A 122 -15.97 -8.29 -32.77
C LYS A 122 -15.14 -8.04 -31.51
N VAL A 123 -13.93 -7.52 -31.67
CA VAL A 123 -13.06 -7.16 -30.55
C VAL A 123 -12.82 -5.65 -30.54
N SER A 124 -12.97 -5.02 -29.37
CA SER A 124 -12.66 -3.60 -29.21
C SER A 124 -11.17 -3.36 -29.40
N HIS A 125 -10.77 -2.14 -29.77
CA HIS A 125 -9.34 -1.83 -29.95
C HIS A 125 -8.55 -2.01 -28.65
N ASP A 126 -9.15 -1.67 -27.52
CA ASP A 126 -8.52 -1.83 -26.21
C ASP A 126 -8.40 -3.30 -25.80
N ASP A 127 -9.39 -4.14 -26.09
CA ASP A 127 -9.30 -5.58 -25.81
C ASP A 127 -8.25 -6.27 -26.69
N ALA A 128 -8.20 -5.92 -27.99
CA ALA A 128 -7.20 -6.43 -28.92
C ALA A 128 -5.79 -6.02 -28.48
N LYS A 129 -5.63 -4.78 -28.06
CA LYS A 129 -4.39 -4.24 -27.52
C LYS A 129 -3.93 -4.97 -26.25
N LYS A 130 -4.84 -5.23 -25.31
CA LYS A 130 -4.56 -6.04 -24.12
C LYS A 130 -4.09 -7.42 -24.53
N LEU A 131 -4.87 -8.12 -25.35
CA LEU A 131 -4.55 -9.48 -25.83
C LEU A 131 -3.17 -9.54 -26.50
N LEU A 132 -2.86 -8.57 -27.39
CA LEU A 132 -1.57 -8.48 -28.08
C LEU A 132 -0.38 -8.43 -27.11
N TYR A 133 -0.50 -7.67 -26.03
CA TYR A 133 0.56 -7.59 -25.02
C TYR A 133 0.84 -8.96 -24.39
N TYR A 134 -0.20 -9.72 -24.02
CA TYR A 134 -0.01 -11.02 -23.37
C TYR A 134 0.56 -12.06 -24.30
N VAL A 135 0.01 -12.19 -25.51
CA VAL A 135 0.54 -13.17 -26.47
C VAL A 135 2.00 -12.87 -26.81
N LYS A 136 2.40 -11.59 -26.83
CA LYS A 136 3.80 -11.19 -27.07
C LYS A 136 4.72 -11.42 -25.87
N SER A 137 4.24 -11.12 -24.67
CA SER A 137 5.07 -11.11 -23.45
C SER A 137 5.13 -12.49 -22.77
N ARG A 138 4.19 -13.39 -23.06
CA ARG A 138 4.07 -14.71 -22.43
C ARG A 138 3.82 -15.81 -23.48
N PRO A 139 4.87 -16.57 -23.87
CA PRO A 139 4.71 -17.69 -24.81
C PRO A 139 3.73 -18.77 -24.32
N GLY A 140 3.65 -19.00 -23.00
CA GLY A 140 2.69 -19.93 -22.39
C GLY A 140 1.23 -19.52 -22.59
N PHE A 141 0.94 -18.23 -22.41
CA PHE A 141 -0.39 -17.67 -22.66
C PHE A 141 -0.80 -17.81 -24.13
N ALA A 142 0.11 -17.48 -25.07
CA ALA A 142 -0.15 -17.66 -26.49
C ALA A 142 -0.52 -19.12 -26.83
N LYS A 143 0.21 -20.10 -26.26
CA LYS A 143 -0.14 -21.53 -26.39
C LYS A 143 -1.47 -21.87 -25.73
N GLY A 144 -1.79 -21.29 -24.58
CA GLY A 144 -3.08 -21.44 -23.90
C GLY A 144 -4.24 -20.97 -24.78
N VAL A 145 -4.12 -19.80 -25.42
CA VAL A 145 -5.10 -19.30 -26.39
C VAL A 145 -5.27 -20.26 -27.57
N VAL A 146 -4.16 -20.75 -28.14
CA VAL A 146 -4.21 -21.72 -29.24
C VAL A 146 -4.92 -23.01 -28.82
N ASN A 147 -4.61 -23.53 -27.63
CA ASN A 147 -5.10 -24.83 -27.20
C ASN A 147 -6.55 -24.81 -26.72
N SER A 148 -6.94 -23.76 -26.00
CA SER A 148 -8.20 -23.68 -25.27
C SER A 148 -9.25 -22.79 -25.92
N CYS A 149 -8.85 -21.79 -26.72
CA CYS A 149 -9.79 -20.88 -27.39
C CYS A 149 -10.07 -21.26 -28.84
N LEU A 150 -9.08 -21.79 -29.56
CA LEU A 150 -9.18 -22.07 -31.00
C LEU A 150 -9.55 -23.53 -31.28
N PRO A 151 -10.33 -23.80 -32.34
CA PRO A 151 -10.66 -25.17 -32.73
C PRO A 151 -9.42 -25.92 -33.23
N ASN A 152 -9.44 -27.25 -33.15
CA ASN A 152 -8.33 -28.10 -33.60
C ASN A 152 -7.98 -27.90 -35.08
N ALA A 153 -8.95 -27.50 -35.91
CA ALA A 153 -8.70 -27.14 -37.31
C ALA A 153 -7.69 -26.00 -37.47
N CYS A 154 -7.55 -25.11 -36.48
CA CYS A 154 -6.56 -24.04 -36.50
C CYS A 154 -5.14 -24.52 -36.16
N LYS A 155 -5.00 -25.68 -35.50
CA LYS A 155 -3.75 -26.20 -34.93
C LYS A 155 -2.94 -26.98 -35.98
N GLY A 156 -1.62 -26.84 -35.95
CA GLY A 156 -0.71 -27.59 -36.81
C GLY A 156 -0.72 -29.11 -36.53
N ILE A 157 -0.20 -29.91 -37.48
CA ILE A 157 -0.22 -31.39 -37.47
C ILE A 157 0.40 -31.99 -36.19
N GLU A 158 1.33 -31.30 -35.53
CA GLU A 158 1.99 -31.77 -34.30
C GLU A 158 1.11 -31.69 -33.03
N ASN A 159 0.00 -30.94 -33.03
CA ASN A 159 -0.86 -30.72 -31.85
C ASN A 159 -2.23 -31.41 -31.92
N ASN A 160 -2.51 -32.19 -32.96
CA ASN A 160 -3.76 -32.93 -33.08
C ASN A 160 -3.63 -34.29 -32.37
N SER A 161 -4.24 -34.44 -31.19
CA SER A 161 -4.59 -35.76 -30.70
C SER A 161 -5.62 -36.39 -31.64
N PRO A 162 -5.54 -37.70 -31.93
CA PRO A 162 -6.41 -38.35 -32.92
C PRO A 162 -7.78 -38.65 -32.30
N GLU A 163 -8.56 -37.62 -32.01
CA GLU A 163 -9.98 -37.76 -31.67
C GLU A 163 -10.82 -37.12 -32.77
N PHE A 164 -10.75 -37.71 -33.96
CA PHE A 164 -11.83 -37.86 -34.93
C PHE A 164 -11.24 -38.41 -36.24
N VAL A 165 -10.69 -39.62 -36.19
CA VAL A 165 -10.53 -40.42 -37.41
C VAL A 165 -11.40 -41.65 -37.20
N GLY A 166 -12.61 -41.58 -37.74
CA GLY A 166 -13.43 -42.77 -37.93
C GLY A 166 -12.55 -43.85 -38.56
N TYR A 167 -12.50 -44.99 -37.89
CA TYR A 167 -11.68 -46.15 -38.20
C TYR A 167 -11.83 -46.51 -39.69
N ILE A 168 -10.82 -46.20 -40.51
CA ILE A 168 -10.68 -46.80 -41.84
C ILE A 168 -9.39 -47.61 -41.82
N PRO A 169 -9.47 -48.94 -41.73
CA PRO A 169 -8.30 -49.81 -41.68
C PRO A 169 -7.68 -49.92 -43.08
N PHE A 170 -7.06 -48.85 -43.59
CA PHE A 170 -6.17 -48.87 -44.78
C PHE A 170 -5.40 -47.55 -45.01
N ALA A 171 -5.55 -46.52 -44.16
CA ALA A 171 -4.98 -45.18 -44.41
C ALA A 171 -3.44 -45.08 -44.31
N HIS A 172 -2.78 -46.06 -43.68
CA HIS A 172 -1.31 -46.08 -43.61
C HIS A 172 -0.61 -46.39 -44.95
N LEU A 173 -1.36 -46.82 -45.98
CA LEU A 173 -0.79 -47.22 -47.28
C LEU A 173 -0.86 -46.11 -48.35
N LEU A 174 -1.57 -44.99 -48.12
CA LEU A 174 -1.77 -43.94 -49.13
C LEU A 174 -0.84 -42.71 -49.00
N LEU A 175 0.14 -42.73 -48.10
CA LEU A 175 1.13 -41.65 -47.95
C LEU A 175 2.32 -41.77 -48.94
N ARG A 176 2.06 -42.13 -50.21
CA ARG A 176 3.10 -42.08 -51.25
C ARG A 176 2.65 -41.65 -52.65
N SER A 177 1.42 -41.20 -52.82
CA SER A 177 0.96 -40.61 -54.08
C SER A 177 0.28 -39.29 -53.79
N GLY A 178 0.79 -38.23 -54.41
CA GLY A 178 0.26 -36.89 -54.29
C GLY A 178 -1.17 -36.83 -54.81
N GLU A 179 -2.12 -36.83 -53.89
CA GLU A 179 -3.44 -36.27 -54.11
C GLU A 179 -3.81 -35.41 -52.91
N SER A 180 -4.20 -34.19 -53.26
CA SER A 180 -4.55 -33.11 -52.38
C SER A 180 -5.70 -33.53 -51.46
N ALA A 181 -5.40 -33.82 -50.20
CA ALA A 181 -6.40 -33.78 -49.14
C ALA A 181 -6.74 -32.30 -48.87
N VAL A 182 -7.47 -31.68 -49.81
CA VAL A 182 -8.24 -30.47 -49.55
C VAL A 182 -9.36 -30.87 -48.61
N SER A 183 -9.04 -31.03 -47.32
CA SER A 183 -10.07 -30.99 -46.30
C SER A 183 -10.68 -29.59 -46.37
N THR A 184 -11.99 -29.55 -46.55
CA THR A 184 -12.81 -28.35 -46.65
C THR A 184 -12.66 -27.52 -45.38
N PHE A 185 -11.70 -26.61 -45.42
CA PHE A 185 -11.45 -25.68 -44.35
C PHE A 185 -12.61 -24.65 -44.33
N ARG A 186 -13.61 -24.89 -43.48
CA ARG A 186 -14.78 -24.01 -43.34
C ARG A 186 -14.37 -22.73 -42.57
N PRO A 187 -14.62 -21.53 -43.13
CA PRO A 187 -14.47 -20.28 -42.40
C PRO A 187 -15.41 -20.22 -41.18
N ALA A 188 -14.93 -19.63 -40.10
CA ALA A 188 -15.67 -19.47 -38.86
C ALA A 188 -16.93 -18.62 -39.07
N GLY A 189 -18.04 -19.05 -38.46
CA GLY A 189 -19.21 -18.20 -38.30
C GLY A 189 -19.01 -17.15 -37.21
N GLU A 190 -19.82 -16.09 -37.25
CA GLU A 190 -19.76 -14.98 -36.27
C GLU A 190 -19.81 -15.44 -34.81
N LYS A 191 -20.67 -16.42 -34.51
CA LYS A 191 -20.83 -16.98 -33.15
C LYS A 191 -19.56 -17.69 -32.67
N GLU A 192 -18.84 -18.37 -33.56
CA GLU A 192 -17.61 -19.11 -33.23
C GLU A 192 -16.44 -18.16 -32.98
N ILE A 193 -16.35 -17.08 -33.77
CA ILE A 193 -15.38 -16.00 -33.55
C ILE A 193 -15.63 -15.36 -32.19
N LYS A 194 -16.89 -15.04 -31.89
CA LYS A 194 -17.27 -14.44 -30.60
C LYS A 194 -16.94 -15.36 -29.42
N ASP A 195 -17.27 -16.65 -29.52
CA ASP A 195 -16.96 -17.63 -28.48
C ASP A 195 -15.45 -17.76 -28.23
N ALA A 196 -14.63 -17.78 -29.28
CA ALA A 196 -13.17 -17.81 -29.14
C ALA A 196 -12.61 -16.52 -28.51
N ILE A 197 -13.17 -15.36 -28.84
CA ILE A 197 -12.80 -14.08 -28.21
C ILE A 197 -13.18 -14.08 -26.74
N GLU A 198 -14.39 -14.49 -26.38
CA GLU A 198 -14.83 -14.56 -24.97
C GLU A 198 -14.00 -15.58 -24.18
N LYS A 199 -13.66 -16.74 -24.77
CA LYS A 199 -12.71 -17.69 -24.16
C LYS A 199 -11.34 -17.08 -23.99
N ALA A 200 -10.83 -16.33 -24.97
CA ALA A 200 -9.54 -15.66 -24.84
C ALA A 200 -9.57 -14.53 -23.80
N LYS A 201 -10.71 -13.85 -23.61
CA LYS A 201 -10.93 -12.90 -22.51
C LYS A 201 -11.01 -13.60 -21.16
N SER A 202 -11.72 -14.72 -21.07
CA SER A 202 -11.78 -15.56 -19.87
C SER A 202 -10.40 -16.13 -19.52
N LEU A 203 -9.61 -16.53 -20.51
CA LEU A 203 -8.24 -17.01 -20.32
C LEU A 203 -7.28 -15.89 -20.00
N LEU A 204 -7.48 -14.69 -20.57
CA LEU A 204 -6.85 -13.51 -20.02
C LEU A 204 -7.16 -13.53 -18.54
N GLU A 205 -8.46 -13.54 -18.15
CA GLU A 205 -9.10 -13.44 -16.80
C GLU A 205 -8.54 -14.44 -15.78
N GLU A 206 -8.28 -15.66 -16.23
CA GLU A 206 -7.71 -16.74 -15.44
C GLU A 206 -6.18 -16.65 -15.28
N ASP A 207 -5.45 -16.14 -16.28
CA ASP A 207 -3.98 -16.00 -16.27
C ASP A 207 -3.53 -14.62 -15.69
N PHE A 208 -4.46 -13.84 -15.09
CA PHE A 208 -4.39 -12.37 -14.97
C PHE A 208 -3.18 -11.81 -14.22
N LEU A 209 -2.51 -10.89 -14.94
CA LEU A 209 -2.15 -9.49 -14.64
C LEU A 209 -1.48 -9.09 -13.33
N ILE A 210 -1.85 -9.71 -12.24
CA ILE A 210 -1.32 -9.40 -10.95
C ILE A 210 -0.02 -10.19 -10.77
N ARG A 211 1.07 -9.49 -10.50
CA ARG A 211 2.38 -10.12 -10.29
C ARG A 211 2.46 -10.67 -8.88
N GLU A 212 2.90 -11.92 -8.76
CA GLU A 212 3.30 -12.48 -7.47
C GLU A 212 4.43 -11.63 -6.88
N VAL A 213 4.45 -11.60 -5.55
CA VAL A 213 5.59 -11.05 -4.82
C VAL A 213 6.75 -12.01 -4.98
N ASP A 214 7.79 -11.57 -5.68
CA ASP A 214 9.06 -12.26 -5.84
C ASP A 214 10.15 -11.58 -5.01
N VAL A 215 10.79 -12.33 -4.12
CA VAL A 215 11.82 -11.82 -3.21
C VAL A 215 13.03 -11.23 -3.93
N GLN A 216 13.29 -11.62 -5.18
CA GLN A 216 14.42 -11.13 -5.95
C GLN A 216 14.15 -9.83 -6.70
N SER A 217 12.90 -9.57 -7.08
CA SER A 217 12.55 -8.48 -7.99
C SER A 217 11.40 -7.57 -7.55
N SER A 218 10.85 -7.77 -6.35
CA SER A 218 9.78 -6.89 -5.81
C SER A 218 10.31 -5.72 -4.97
N ILE A 219 11.64 -5.54 -4.90
CA ILE A 219 12.27 -4.42 -4.21
C ILE A 219 12.77 -3.42 -5.25
N PHE A 220 12.19 -2.23 -5.23
CA PHE A 220 12.48 -1.14 -6.15
C PHE A 220 13.27 -0.05 -5.44
N THR A 221 14.09 0.69 -6.18
CA THR A 221 14.57 1.99 -5.68
C THR A 221 13.39 2.95 -5.55
N VAL A 222 13.47 3.90 -4.61
CA VAL A 222 12.42 4.92 -4.43
C VAL A 222 12.18 5.71 -5.73
N LYS A 223 13.23 5.93 -6.53
CA LYS A 223 13.15 6.59 -7.84
C LYS A 223 12.41 5.77 -8.89
N GLU A 224 12.62 4.46 -8.94
CA GLU A 224 11.85 3.56 -9.83
C GLU A 224 10.37 3.56 -9.44
N ALA A 225 10.06 3.38 -8.15
CA ALA A 225 8.69 3.41 -7.65
C ALA A 225 8.00 4.76 -7.95
N TRP A 226 8.73 5.86 -7.81
CA TRP A 226 8.29 7.21 -8.18
C TRP A 226 7.91 7.30 -9.67
N GLY A 227 8.75 6.78 -10.57
CA GLY A 227 8.49 6.76 -12.01
C GLY A 227 7.36 5.82 -12.43
N ILE A 228 7.13 4.74 -11.68
CA ILE A 228 6.01 3.81 -11.87
C ILE A 228 4.68 4.51 -11.54
N LEU A 229 4.58 5.13 -10.36
CA LEU A 229 3.34 5.78 -9.90
C LEU A 229 3.00 7.03 -10.70
N ARG A 230 3.95 7.95 -10.85
CA ARG A 230 3.71 9.26 -11.47
C ARG A 230 3.77 9.25 -12.99
N GLY A 231 4.39 8.23 -13.58
CA GLY A 231 4.58 8.14 -15.02
C GLY A 231 5.81 8.92 -15.50
N SER A 232 5.90 9.13 -16.82
CA SER A 232 7.08 9.69 -17.51
C SER A 232 7.12 11.23 -17.54
N VAL A 233 6.20 11.91 -16.86
CA VAL A 233 6.11 13.37 -16.85
C VAL A 233 6.64 13.83 -15.50
N ASP A 234 7.65 14.71 -15.49
CA ASP A 234 8.21 15.37 -14.30
C ASP A 234 7.12 16.19 -13.59
N LYS A 235 6.27 15.51 -12.82
CA LYS A 235 5.25 16.11 -11.98
C LYS A 235 5.68 15.95 -10.53
N ASP A 236 5.80 17.07 -9.85
CA ASP A 236 6.18 17.14 -8.43
C ASP A 236 5.19 16.43 -7.49
N LYS A 237 3.98 16.09 -7.97
CA LYS A 237 2.93 15.42 -7.20
C LYS A 237 2.11 14.45 -8.05
N LEU A 238 1.62 13.37 -7.42
CA LEU A 238 0.65 12.47 -8.01
C LEU A 238 -0.71 13.17 -8.23
N THR A 239 -1.08 13.39 -9.49
CA THR A 239 -2.33 14.07 -9.86
C THR A 239 -3.56 13.19 -9.68
N ASN A 240 -4.73 13.78 -9.38
CA ASN A 240 -6.01 13.05 -9.25
C ASN A 240 -6.35 12.23 -10.50
N GLN A 241 -6.09 12.77 -11.70
CA GLN A 241 -6.29 12.04 -12.96
C GLN A 241 -5.45 10.75 -13.00
N ARG A 242 -4.17 10.84 -12.63
CA ARG A 242 -3.29 9.67 -12.57
C ARG A 242 -3.74 8.65 -11.53
N VAL A 243 -4.20 9.10 -10.36
CA VAL A 243 -4.80 8.21 -9.34
C VAL A 243 -5.99 7.47 -9.95
N GLN A 244 -6.87 8.16 -10.68
CA GLN A 244 -8.03 7.54 -11.32
C GLN A 244 -7.62 6.51 -12.37
N GLU A 245 -6.62 6.80 -13.21
CA GLU A 245 -6.10 5.84 -14.18
C GLU A 245 -5.54 4.57 -13.54
N LEU A 246 -4.76 4.74 -12.45
CA LEU A 246 -4.22 3.62 -11.68
C LEU A 246 -5.35 2.82 -11.03
N MET A 247 -6.38 3.51 -10.54
CA MET A 247 -7.58 2.89 -9.99
C MET A 247 -8.33 2.05 -11.01
N ASP A 248 -8.57 2.58 -12.20
CA ASP A 248 -9.27 1.85 -13.25
C ASP A 248 -8.51 0.59 -13.68
N ASP A 249 -7.17 0.61 -13.59
CA ASP A 249 -6.31 -0.55 -13.86
C ASP A 249 -6.43 -1.62 -12.76
N VAL A 250 -6.47 -1.23 -11.48
CA VAL A 250 -6.48 -2.20 -10.37
C VAL A 250 -7.89 -2.62 -9.92
N ARG A 251 -8.93 -1.84 -10.23
CA ARG A 251 -10.31 -2.05 -9.75
C ARG A 251 -10.86 -3.47 -9.97
N PRO A 252 -10.59 -4.17 -11.08
CA PRO A 252 -11.10 -5.53 -11.26
C PRO A 252 -10.49 -6.56 -10.31
N PHE A 253 -9.36 -6.23 -9.68
CA PHE A 253 -8.53 -7.15 -8.88
C PHE A 253 -8.62 -6.95 -7.38
N ILE A 254 -9.34 -5.94 -6.95
CA ILE A 254 -9.47 -5.60 -5.54
C ILE A 254 -10.80 -6.13 -5.01
N TYR A 255 -10.95 -6.14 -3.70
CA TYR A 255 -12.12 -6.60 -2.97
C TYR A 255 -12.40 -8.10 -3.11
N GLY A 256 -11.34 -8.91 -3.01
CA GLY A 256 -11.44 -10.37 -2.98
C GLY A 256 -12.07 -10.92 -1.70
N GLY A 257 -12.44 -12.20 -1.71
CA GLY A 257 -13.14 -12.83 -0.57
C GLY A 257 -12.26 -13.23 0.62
N SER A 258 -10.94 -13.15 0.49
CA SER A 258 -9.97 -13.55 1.52
C SER A 258 -9.05 -12.39 1.92
N THR A 259 -8.47 -12.50 3.12
CA THR A 259 -7.48 -11.58 3.70
C THR A 259 -6.28 -12.44 4.17
N PRO A 260 -5.32 -12.75 3.29
CA PRO A 260 -4.14 -13.58 3.61
C PRO A 260 -3.10 -12.77 4.41
N PHE A 261 -3.48 -12.37 5.62
CA PHE A 261 -2.76 -11.40 6.43
C PHE A 261 -1.40 -11.94 6.88
N TYR A 262 -1.35 -13.17 7.41
CA TYR A 262 -0.11 -13.76 7.89
C TYR A 262 0.84 -14.10 6.74
N GLU A 263 0.30 -14.61 5.63
CA GLU A 263 1.07 -14.85 4.40
C GLU A 263 1.77 -13.57 3.90
N SER A 264 1.05 -12.44 3.89
CA SER A 264 1.61 -11.15 3.45
C SER A 264 2.75 -10.66 4.36
N LEU A 265 2.63 -10.90 5.67
CA LEU A 265 3.66 -10.53 6.63
C LEU A 265 4.89 -11.46 6.57
N GLU A 266 4.69 -12.76 6.36
CA GLU A 266 5.78 -13.70 6.10
C GLU A 266 6.57 -13.30 4.84
N MET A 267 5.86 -12.91 3.78
CA MET A 267 6.49 -12.42 2.56
C MET A 267 7.25 -11.12 2.78
N ALA A 268 6.70 -10.16 3.53
CA ALA A 268 7.41 -8.94 3.88
C ALA A 268 8.68 -9.21 4.69
N LEU A 269 8.60 -10.12 5.67
CA LEU A 269 9.77 -10.55 6.45
C LEU A 269 10.86 -11.15 5.55
N GLN A 270 10.48 -11.98 4.58
CA GLN A 270 11.41 -12.51 3.59
C GLN A 270 12.06 -11.39 2.77
N LEU A 271 11.29 -10.43 2.25
CA LEU A 271 11.85 -9.29 1.49
C LEU A 271 12.87 -8.47 2.30
N PHE A 272 12.61 -8.23 3.58
CA PHE A 272 13.54 -7.51 4.45
C PHE A 272 14.84 -8.26 4.75
N THR A 273 14.80 -9.60 4.74
CA THR A 273 15.90 -10.45 5.21
C THR A 273 16.63 -11.20 4.08
N PHE A 274 16.04 -11.28 2.90
CA PHE A 274 16.54 -12.06 1.77
C PHE A 274 17.89 -11.58 1.26
N SER A 275 18.07 -10.26 1.12
CA SER A 275 19.29 -9.70 0.52
C SER A 275 20.22 -9.10 1.56
N PRO A 276 21.51 -9.53 1.62
CA PRO A 276 22.53 -8.91 2.46
C PRO A 276 22.74 -7.42 2.17
N LYS A 277 22.35 -6.95 0.97
CA LYS A 277 22.41 -5.55 0.56
C LYS A 277 21.68 -4.62 1.54
N PHE A 278 20.60 -5.08 2.14
CA PHE A 278 19.74 -4.28 3.03
C PHE A 278 20.01 -4.52 4.51
N LYS A 279 21.08 -5.24 4.86
CA LYS A 279 21.41 -5.59 6.24
C LYS A 279 21.56 -4.37 7.15
N TYR A 280 22.12 -3.29 6.62
CA TYR A 280 22.42 -2.05 7.36
C TYR A 280 21.41 -0.93 7.07
N HIS A 281 20.37 -1.19 6.28
CA HIS A 281 19.32 -0.20 6.02
C HIS A 281 18.39 -0.12 7.23
N LYS A 282 17.92 1.09 7.56
CA LYS A 282 16.80 1.25 8.49
C LYS A 282 15.54 0.66 7.83
N LYS A 283 14.82 -0.21 8.55
CA LYS A 283 13.66 -0.94 8.01
C LYS A 283 12.37 -0.43 8.61
N LEU A 284 11.43 -0.06 7.75
CA LEU A 284 10.08 0.38 8.11
C LEU A 284 9.06 -0.49 7.40
N LEU A 285 8.11 -1.05 8.12
CA LEU A 285 6.93 -1.73 7.57
C LEU A 285 5.67 -0.95 7.95
N LEU A 286 4.95 -0.44 6.95
CA LEU A 286 3.63 0.16 7.14
C LEU A 286 2.55 -0.88 6.79
N VAL A 287 1.68 -1.21 7.74
CA VAL A 287 0.56 -2.14 7.54
C VAL A 287 -0.75 -1.38 7.59
N ILE A 288 -1.58 -1.50 6.54
CA ILE A 288 -2.90 -0.86 6.45
C ILE A 288 -3.94 -1.96 6.25
N SER A 289 -4.81 -2.17 7.23
CA SER A 289 -5.81 -3.25 7.23
C SER A 289 -6.89 -3.02 8.28
N ASP A 290 -8.02 -3.71 8.17
CA ASP A 290 -8.98 -3.85 9.28
C ASP A 290 -8.57 -4.96 10.27
N GLY A 291 -7.47 -5.68 9.99
CA GLY A 291 -6.84 -6.62 10.91
C GLY A 291 -7.52 -7.98 11.01
N TYR A 292 -8.44 -8.34 10.10
CA TYR A 292 -9.13 -9.62 10.13
C TYR A 292 -8.49 -10.66 9.18
N PRO A 293 -7.62 -11.57 9.67
CA PRO A 293 -7.03 -12.61 8.85
C PRO A 293 -8.05 -13.69 8.45
N THR A 294 -8.03 -14.15 7.20
CA THR A 294 -8.78 -15.34 6.77
C THR A 294 -7.91 -16.59 6.64
N ASP A 295 -6.60 -16.42 6.52
CA ASP A 295 -5.61 -17.49 6.38
C ASP A 295 -5.26 -18.19 7.70
N ASP A 296 -5.71 -17.64 8.82
CA ASP A 296 -5.72 -18.27 10.14
C ASP A 296 -6.77 -17.61 11.05
N PRO A 297 -8.06 -18.01 10.90
CA PRO A 297 -9.18 -17.39 11.64
C PRO A 297 -9.10 -17.56 13.16
N PHE A 298 -8.29 -18.52 13.63
CA PHE A 298 -8.11 -18.81 15.06
C PHE A 298 -6.87 -18.15 15.65
N PHE A 299 -6.17 -17.29 14.89
CA PHE A 299 -4.98 -16.54 15.33
C PHE A 299 -3.87 -17.41 15.92
N THR A 300 -3.76 -18.67 15.47
CA THR A 300 -2.76 -19.64 15.91
C THR A 300 -1.32 -19.26 15.52
N LYS A 301 -1.16 -18.53 14.42
CA LYS A 301 0.13 -18.04 13.89
C LYS A 301 0.55 -16.70 14.47
N LYS A 302 -0.37 -16.00 15.16
CA LYS A 302 -0.16 -14.64 15.68
C LYS A 302 1.11 -14.51 16.51
N ASP A 303 1.21 -15.29 17.57
CA ASP A 303 2.28 -15.14 18.55
C ASP A 303 3.65 -15.49 17.95
N LEU A 304 3.70 -16.53 17.10
CA LEU A 304 4.91 -16.94 16.40
C LEU A 304 5.42 -15.83 15.48
N LEU A 305 4.53 -15.22 14.70
CA LEU A 305 4.93 -14.20 13.75
C LEU A 305 5.33 -12.89 14.44
N ILE A 306 4.59 -12.48 15.47
CA ILE A 306 4.95 -11.32 16.29
C ILE A 306 6.31 -11.54 16.97
N ALA A 307 6.60 -12.75 17.45
CA ALA A 307 7.91 -13.09 18.00
C ALA A 307 9.03 -12.92 16.97
N LYS A 308 8.83 -13.43 15.74
CA LYS A 308 9.80 -13.26 14.63
C LYS A 308 10.08 -11.78 14.35
N PHE A 309 9.06 -10.93 14.26
CA PHE A 309 9.28 -9.50 14.01
C PHE A 309 9.98 -8.80 15.18
N ARG A 310 9.71 -9.20 16.43
CA ARG A 310 10.40 -8.65 17.61
C ARG A 310 11.89 -8.99 17.65
N GLU A 311 12.30 -10.09 17.02
CA GLU A 311 13.71 -10.48 16.88
C GLU A 311 14.42 -9.76 15.72
N THR A 312 13.70 -8.95 14.94
CA THR A 312 14.25 -8.14 13.84
C THR A 312 14.37 -6.66 14.18
N ASP A 313 15.19 -5.95 13.42
CA ASP A 313 15.36 -4.48 13.45
C ASP A 313 14.30 -3.74 12.63
N ILE A 314 13.16 -4.38 12.34
CA ILE A 314 12.08 -3.80 11.53
C ILE A 314 11.15 -2.98 12.43
N THR A 315 11.00 -1.69 12.13
CA THR A 315 10.00 -0.84 12.77
C THR A 315 8.65 -1.02 12.06
N ILE A 316 7.63 -1.47 12.79
CA ILE A 316 6.29 -1.70 12.26
C ILE A 316 5.36 -0.57 12.72
N VAL A 317 4.73 0.09 11.75
CA VAL A 317 3.63 1.04 11.96
C VAL A 317 2.35 0.36 11.46
N SER A 318 1.38 0.14 12.36
CA SER A 318 0.09 -0.42 11.96
C SER A 318 -0.99 0.63 11.97
N CYS A 319 -1.74 0.68 10.87
CA CYS A 319 -2.88 1.55 10.66
C CYS A 319 -4.13 0.67 10.56
N PHE A 320 -4.89 0.63 11.65
CA PHE A 320 -6.17 -0.05 11.70
C PHE A 320 -7.24 0.81 11.05
N ILE A 321 -7.87 0.25 10.01
CA ILE A 321 -8.94 0.91 9.30
C ILE A 321 -10.28 0.48 9.89
N THR A 322 -11.03 1.43 10.43
CA THR A 322 -12.33 1.16 11.05
C THR A 322 -13.48 1.80 10.28
N ARG A 323 -14.66 1.17 10.37
CA ARG A 323 -15.94 1.71 9.88
C ARG A 323 -16.62 2.64 10.89
N LEU A 324 -16.14 2.68 12.14
CA LEU A 324 -16.77 3.48 13.19
C LEU A 324 -16.43 4.96 12.94
N HIS A 325 -17.47 5.80 12.83
CA HIS A 325 -17.30 7.22 12.52
C HIS A 325 -17.12 8.10 13.78
N ASP A 326 -17.77 7.73 14.88
CA ASP A 326 -17.95 8.65 16.02
C ASP A 326 -16.86 8.54 17.12
N ASP A 327 -16.05 7.48 17.13
CA ASP A 327 -15.11 7.16 18.23
C ASP A 327 -13.63 7.11 17.81
N VAL A 328 -13.29 7.61 16.62
CA VAL A 328 -11.92 7.51 16.10
C VAL A 328 -11.14 8.78 16.38
N GLU A 329 -9.99 8.63 17.03
CA GLU A 329 -9.01 9.70 17.21
C GLU A 329 -7.78 9.48 16.30
N PRO A 330 -7.83 9.89 15.03
CA PRO A 330 -6.83 9.50 14.03
C PRO A 330 -5.44 10.10 14.24
N LYS A 331 -5.34 11.14 15.08
CA LYS A 331 -4.08 11.76 15.50
C LYS A 331 -3.71 11.34 16.93
N ARG A 332 -3.95 10.08 17.29
CA ARG A 332 -3.57 9.54 18.59
C ARG A 332 -2.67 8.32 18.44
N LEU A 333 -1.56 8.31 19.18
CA LEU A 333 -0.79 7.10 19.43
C LEU A 333 -1.25 6.48 20.73
N PHE A 334 -1.55 5.19 20.68
CA PHE A 334 -2.04 4.44 21.83
C PHE A 334 -0.91 3.67 22.51
N SER A 335 -0.93 3.59 23.83
CA SER A 335 0.04 2.82 24.62
C SER A 335 -0.52 1.52 25.20
N LYS A 336 -1.84 1.35 25.19
CA LYS A 336 -2.54 0.17 25.73
C LYS A 336 -3.79 -0.15 24.90
N ASP A 337 -4.28 -1.37 25.07
CA ASP A 337 -5.58 -1.80 24.55
C ASP A 337 -6.72 -1.15 25.37
N TYR A 338 -7.76 -0.70 24.67
CA TYR A 338 -8.97 -0.11 25.24
C TYR A 338 -10.21 -0.99 25.05
N HIS A 339 -10.01 -2.32 24.97
CA HIS A 339 -11.04 -3.34 24.70
C HIS A 339 -11.53 -3.30 23.24
N TRP A 340 -10.59 -3.16 22.31
CA TRP A 340 -10.93 -3.12 20.89
C TRP A 340 -11.35 -4.49 20.35
N GLU A 341 -11.87 -4.47 19.13
CA GLU A 341 -12.10 -5.69 18.36
C GLU A 341 -10.80 -6.42 18.01
N ASP A 342 -10.92 -7.71 17.70
CA ASP A 342 -9.76 -8.59 17.54
C ASP A 342 -8.79 -8.13 16.44
N GLY A 343 -9.30 -7.52 15.36
CA GLY A 343 -8.46 -6.98 14.30
C GLY A 343 -7.60 -5.79 14.75
N ALA A 344 -8.18 -4.86 15.50
CA ALA A 344 -7.45 -3.76 16.11
C ALA A 344 -6.43 -4.25 17.15
N LYS A 345 -6.78 -5.26 17.96
CA LYS A 345 -5.85 -5.90 18.92
C LYS A 345 -4.67 -6.54 18.21
N LEU A 346 -4.91 -7.30 17.13
CA LEU A 346 -3.86 -7.91 16.33
C LEU A 346 -2.88 -6.85 15.81
N LEU A 347 -3.39 -5.81 15.16
CA LEU A 347 -2.56 -4.73 14.60
C LEU A 347 -1.82 -3.94 15.68
N PHE A 348 -2.45 -3.71 16.84
CA PHE A 348 -1.82 -3.09 17.99
C PHE A 348 -0.68 -3.95 18.55
N GLU A 349 -0.89 -5.26 18.71
CA GLU A 349 0.12 -6.18 19.21
C GLU A 349 1.32 -6.30 18.25
N LEU A 350 1.06 -6.31 16.95
CA LEU A 350 2.05 -6.32 15.87
C LEU A 350 2.88 -5.02 15.82
N SER A 351 2.29 -3.87 16.14
CA SER A 351 2.97 -2.57 16.08
C SER A 351 4.19 -2.51 17.00
N SER A 352 5.26 -1.89 16.51
CA SER A 352 6.48 -1.67 17.28
C SER A 352 6.22 -0.70 18.43
N LYS A 353 6.91 -0.96 19.54
CA LYS A 353 7.00 -0.04 20.66
C LYS A 353 8.15 0.92 20.42
N ILE A 354 7.94 2.19 20.77
CA ILE A 354 8.98 3.19 20.75
C ILE A 354 9.08 3.88 22.13
N PRO A 355 10.30 4.02 22.67
CA PRO A 355 10.57 4.88 23.81
C PRO A 355 10.09 6.31 23.55
N ALA A 356 9.48 6.91 24.56
CA ALA A 356 8.77 8.17 24.38
C ALA A 356 9.69 9.40 24.22
N ASP A 357 10.99 9.23 24.47
CA ASP A 357 12.09 10.16 24.20
C ASP A 357 12.55 10.11 22.73
N LEU A 358 12.40 8.96 22.05
CA LEU A 358 12.68 8.83 20.62
C LEU A 358 11.53 9.34 19.74
N VAL A 359 10.37 9.63 20.31
CA VAL A 359 9.24 10.22 19.59
C VAL A 359 9.48 11.72 19.39
N PRO A 360 9.41 12.25 18.15
CA PRO A 360 9.42 13.69 17.84
C PRO A 360 8.26 14.52 18.47
N ARG A 361 8.09 14.51 19.80
CA ARG A 361 6.91 15.03 20.50
C ARG A 361 6.56 16.45 20.09
N THR A 362 7.54 17.34 19.99
CA THR A 362 7.32 18.74 19.60
C THR A 362 6.69 18.87 18.21
N ILE A 363 7.10 18.02 17.27
CA ILE A 363 6.56 18.03 15.89
C ILE A 363 5.12 17.49 15.90
N PHE A 364 4.87 16.40 16.62
CA PHE A 364 3.57 15.77 16.70
C PHE A 364 2.54 16.65 17.44
N VAL A 365 2.90 17.20 18.61
CA VAL A 365 2.03 18.10 19.38
C VAL A 365 1.66 19.34 18.57
N LYS A 366 2.62 19.99 17.89
CA LYS A 366 2.33 21.13 17.00
C LYS A 366 1.36 20.78 15.85
N ARG A 367 1.34 19.52 15.42
CA ARG A 367 0.44 19.00 14.39
C ARG A 367 -0.89 18.47 14.94
N GLY A 368 -1.15 18.66 16.23
CA GLY A 368 -2.40 18.29 16.91
C GLY A 368 -2.47 16.83 17.34
N TRP A 369 -1.33 16.15 17.48
CA TRP A 369 -1.31 14.75 17.91
C TRP A 369 -1.41 14.60 19.43
N LYS A 370 -2.16 13.58 19.86
CA LYS A 370 -2.19 13.04 21.21
C LYS A 370 -1.26 11.83 21.25
N ILE A 371 -0.42 11.73 22.28
CA ILE A 371 0.51 10.60 22.43
C ILE A 371 0.28 10.01 23.81
N ASP A 372 -0.30 8.83 23.87
CA ASP A 372 -0.42 8.08 25.12
C ASP A 372 0.91 7.43 25.42
N ILE A 373 1.35 7.54 26.68
CA ILE A 373 2.59 6.96 27.15
C ILE A 373 2.31 6.10 28.37
N THR A 374 2.82 4.89 28.35
CA THR A 374 2.77 3.97 29.49
C THR A 374 4.14 3.34 29.64
N ASN A 375 4.70 3.36 30.85
CA ASN A 375 6.06 2.88 31.12
C ASN A 375 7.13 3.53 30.23
N ASN A 376 6.98 4.83 29.92
CA ASN A 376 7.85 5.57 29.01
C ASN A 376 7.89 5.03 27.56
N GLU A 377 6.89 4.25 27.16
CA GLU A 377 6.76 3.73 25.80
C GLU A 377 5.40 4.11 25.20
N THR A 378 5.34 4.16 23.88
CA THR A 378 4.10 4.22 23.10
C THR A 378 4.17 3.23 21.94
N LYS A 379 3.03 2.84 21.37
CA LYS A 379 3.01 1.98 20.18
C LYS A 379 2.79 2.81 18.92
N LEU A 380 3.43 2.37 17.83
CA LEU A 380 3.21 2.90 16.49
C LEU A 380 1.92 2.34 15.88
N PHE A 381 0.82 2.48 16.61
CA PHE A 381 -0.52 2.01 16.24
C PHE A 381 -1.46 3.19 16.10
N LEU A 382 -2.24 3.19 15.02
CA LEU A 382 -3.19 4.25 14.69
C LEU A 382 -4.53 3.66 14.26
N GLN A 383 -5.60 4.37 14.56
CA GLN A 383 -6.93 4.08 14.05
C GLN A 383 -7.31 5.15 13.03
N VAL A 384 -7.75 4.74 11.85
CA VAL A 384 -8.10 5.66 10.77
C VAL A 384 -9.43 5.26 10.16
N ASN A 385 -10.30 6.24 9.94
CA ASN A 385 -11.59 6.08 9.28
C ASN A 385 -11.76 6.99 8.05
N HIS A 386 -10.73 7.80 7.73
CA HIS A 386 -10.79 8.75 6.62
C HIS A 386 -9.44 8.87 5.88
N PRO A 387 -9.41 8.97 4.54
CA PRO A 387 -8.17 8.99 3.74
C PRO A 387 -7.21 10.11 4.10
N VAL A 388 -7.76 11.26 4.50
CA VAL A 388 -6.99 12.47 4.78
C VAL A 388 -5.95 12.23 5.89
N PHE A 389 -6.24 11.34 6.84
CA PHE A 389 -5.33 11.03 7.94
C PHE A 389 -4.22 10.04 7.56
N LEU A 390 -4.34 9.32 6.44
CA LEU A 390 -3.28 8.41 5.98
C LEU A 390 -1.99 9.17 5.62
N LYS A 391 -2.10 10.42 5.19
CA LYS A 391 -0.93 11.28 4.99
C LYS A 391 -0.21 11.56 6.31
N ASP A 392 -0.97 11.85 7.36
CA ASP A 392 -0.43 12.09 8.70
C ASP A 392 0.25 10.81 9.25
N VAL A 393 -0.31 9.62 8.97
CA VAL A 393 0.31 8.32 9.28
C VAL A 393 1.66 8.15 8.56
N CYS A 394 1.72 8.47 7.26
CA CYS A 394 2.96 8.38 6.47
C CYS A 394 4.03 9.33 7.02
N ASP A 395 3.64 10.56 7.35
CA ASP A 395 4.53 11.54 7.95
C ASP A 395 5.06 11.05 9.31
N LEU A 396 4.20 10.47 10.16
CA LEU A 396 4.63 9.84 11.42
C LEU A 396 5.64 8.73 11.16
N ALA A 397 5.29 7.76 10.32
CA ALA A 397 6.11 6.58 10.04
C ALA A 397 7.52 6.97 9.58
N ARG A 398 7.60 7.99 8.70
CA ARG A 398 8.85 8.54 8.23
C ARG A 398 9.61 9.31 9.31
N ASN A 399 8.94 10.18 10.07
CA ASN A 399 9.62 10.94 11.12
C ASN A 399 10.18 10.02 12.23
N VAL A 400 9.52 8.89 12.49
CA VAL A 400 9.98 7.92 13.48
C VAL A 400 11.22 7.15 13.00
N VAL A 401 11.26 6.73 11.73
CA VAL A 401 12.37 5.89 11.20
C VAL A 401 13.49 6.72 10.58
N CYS A 402 13.15 7.73 9.78
CA CYS A 402 14.11 8.50 8.98
C CYS A 402 14.71 9.68 9.75
N CYS A 403 14.01 10.25 10.74
CA CYS A 403 14.42 11.50 11.40
C CYS A 403 15.10 11.31 12.77
N GLN A 404 15.55 10.11 13.15
CA GLN A 404 16.26 9.93 14.43
C GLN A 404 17.52 10.81 14.54
N ASP A 405 18.22 11.09 13.43
CA ASP A 405 19.40 11.94 13.42
C ASP A 405 19.07 13.43 13.22
N ALA A 406 18.02 13.75 12.44
CA ALA A 406 17.50 15.11 12.30
C ALA A 406 16.85 15.63 13.59
N LEU A 407 16.43 14.71 14.48
CA LEU A 407 15.95 15.02 15.81
C LEU A 407 17.06 15.46 16.75
N ALA A 408 18.31 15.00 16.60
CA ALA A 408 19.41 15.55 17.42
C ALA A 408 19.57 17.06 17.15
N ASP A 409 19.47 17.48 15.89
CA ASP A 409 19.43 18.89 15.49
C ASP A 409 18.15 19.59 15.96
N ALA A 410 16.97 18.97 15.86
CA ALA A 410 15.73 19.56 16.35
C ALA A 410 15.62 19.60 17.89
N LEU A 411 16.28 18.68 18.61
CA LEU A 411 16.40 18.61 20.07
C LEU A 411 17.27 19.76 20.60
N THR A 412 18.26 20.23 19.83
CA THR A 412 18.91 21.52 20.13
C THR A 412 17.97 22.72 19.98
N SER A 413 16.85 22.56 19.26
CA SER A 413 15.82 23.59 19.02
C SER A 413 14.51 23.38 19.80
N VAL A 414 14.45 22.44 20.76
CA VAL A 414 13.29 22.28 21.63
C VAL A 414 13.11 23.55 22.44
N SER A 415 12.09 24.32 22.05
CA SER A 415 11.56 25.40 22.87
C SER A 415 10.98 24.76 24.14
N LEU A 416 11.76 24.85 25.22
CA LEU A 416 11.33 24.59 26.60
C LEU A 416 9.97 25.22 26.92
N ASP A 417 9.60 26.30 26.21
CA ASP A 417 8.30 26.97 26.36
C ASP A 417 7.11 26.04 26.09
N ILE A 418 7.22 25.03 25.23
CA ILE A 418 6.10 24.12 24.94
C ILE A 418 5.83 23.20 26.14
N TYR A 419 6.90 22.67 26.76
CA TYR A 419 6.80 21.88 27.99
C TYR A 419 6.30 22.75 29.16
N ILE A 420 6.79 23.98 29.26
CA ILE A 420 6.39 24.95 30.30
C ILE A 420 4.92 25.36 30.12
N ASN A 421 4.46 25.61 28.89
CA ASN A 421 3.11 26.09 28.62
C ASN A 421 2.04 25.01 28.81
N GLN A 422 2.32 23.73 28.58
CA GLN A 422 1.37 22.66 28.92
C GLN A 422 1.13 22.56 30.44
N SER A 423 2.14 22.84 31.27
CA SER A 423 2.01 22.89 32.74
C SER A 423 1.28 24.13 33.28
N ARG A 424 0.94 25.08 32.39
CA ARG A 424 0.32 26.38 32.72
C ARG A 424 -1.18 26.46 32.43
N ASN A 425 -1.78 25.47 31.76
CA ASN A 425 -3.20 25.52 31.37
C ASN A 425 -4.16 25.70 32.56
N ASP A 426 -3.75 25.32 33.77
CA ASP A 426 -4.56 25.43 34.99
C ASP A 426 -4.36 26.75 35.77
N PHE A 427 -3.42 27.60 35.37
CA PHE A 427 -3.08 28.85 36.07
C PHE A 427 -3.50 30.08 35.25
N GLY A 428 -4.80 30.29 35.14
CA GLY A 428 -5.42 31.41 34.41
C GLY A 428 -5.56 32.69 35.24
N ALA A 429 -5.62 33.84 34.55
CA ALA A 429 -5.91 35.12 35.19
C ALA A 429 -7.32 35.10 35.83
N LYS A 430 -7.40 35.41 37.12
CA LYS A 430 -8.68 35.59 37.83
C LYS A 430 -9.09 37.06 37.76
N LYS A 431 -10.40 37.33 37.64
CA LYS A 431 -10.94 38.69 37.82
C LYS A 431 -10.66 39.15 39.25
N GLN A 432 -9.98 40.28 39.38
CA GLN A 432 -9.73 40.92 40.66
C GLN A 432 -10.81 41.98 40.94
N GLU A 433 -11.33 42.00 42.16
CA GLU A 433 -12.14 43.10 42.68
C GLU A 433 -11.25 43.98 43.57
N GLY A 434 -11.17 45.28 43.28
CA GLY A 434 -10.31 46.23 44.01
C GLY A 434 -9.05 46.69 43.25
N GLY A 435 -8.14 47.37 43.95
CA GLY A 435 -6.84 47.82 43.42
C GLY A 435 -5.85 46.66 43.23
N THR A 436 -4.80 46.84 42.42
CA THR A 436 -3.80 45.79 42.11
C THR A 436 -3.12 45.28 43.38
N SER A 437 -3.05 43.94 43.54
CA SER A 437 -2.23 43.32 44.60
C SER A 437 -0.90 42.89 43.97
N TYR A 438 0.14 43.63 44.28
CA TYR A 438 1.53 43.34 43.96
C TYR A 438 2.03 42.06 44.64
N ALA A 439 1.51 41.62 45.80
CA ALA A 439 1.81 40.29 46.36
C ALA A 439 1.34 39.20 45.40
N ASN A 440 0.09 39.31 44.96
CA ASN A 440 -0.52 38.33 44.07
C ASN A 440 0.20 38.29 42.70
N ALA A 441 0.53 39.47 42.15
CA ALA A 441 1.26 39.58 40.90
C ALA A 441 2.71 39.07 41.01
N SER A 442 3.43 39.47 42.05
CA SER A 442 4.83 39.07 42.27
C SER A 442 4.94 37.58 42.57
N ALA A 443 4.07 37.03 43.42
CA ALA A 443 3.99 35.60 43.68
C ALA A 443 3.69 34.81 42.40
N ALA A 444 2.78 35.30 41.54
CA ALA A 444 2.48 34.65 40.27
C ALA A 444 3.70 34.65 39.34
N VAL A 445 4.41 35.78 39.23
CA VAL A 445 5.63 35.87 38.40
C VAL A 445 6.72 34.94 38.94
N LEU A 446 6.96 34.95 40.25
CA LEU A 446 7.96 34.10 40.90
C LEU A 446 7.63 32.61 40.74
N TYR A 447 6.41 32.21 41.06
CA TYR A 447 5.92 30.84 40.91
C TYR A 447 6.05 30.36 39.46
N LEU A 448 5.54 31.15 38.50
CA LEU A 448 5.59 30.81 37.09
C LEU A 448 7.01 30.77 36.53
N SER A 449 7.93 31.58 37.07
CA SER A 449 9.34 31.61 36.66
C SER A 449 10.11 30.42 37.23
N MET A 450 9.90 30.09 38.50
CA MET A 450 10.54 28.94 39.15
C MET A 450 10.04 27.61 38.60
N LYS A 451 8.76 27.51 38.24
CA LYS A 451 8.18 26.34 37.57
C LYS A 451 8.79 26.07 36.18
N ARG A 452 9.50 27.03 35.59
CA ARG A 452 10.27 26.83 34.34
C ARG A 452 11.54 26.00 34.56
N ILE A 453 12.03 25.90 35.79
CA ILE A 453 13.27 25.22 36.13
C ILE A 453 12.95 23.75 36.42
N LEU A 454 13.20 22.88 35.43
CA LEU A 454 13.02 21.43 35.58
C LEU A 454 14.17 20.81 36.40
N GLY A 455 13.83 19.90 37.32
CA GLY A 455 14.82 19.08 38.05
C GLY A 455 15.48 19.75 39.26
N ARG A 456 14.94 20.86 39.77
CA ARG A 456 15.45 21.48 41.00
C ARG A 456 15.30 20.54 42.21
N GLN A 457 16.40 20.19 42.84
CA GLN A 457 16.36 19.43 44.10
C GLN A 457 15.67 20.25 45.20
N GLY A 458 14.70 19.64 45.88
CA GLY A 458 13.88 20.29 46.91
C GLY A 458 12.58 20.95 46.39
N GLY A 459 12.29 20.88 45.09
CA GLY A 459 11.09 21.48 44.50
C GLY A 459 11.15 23.00 44.41
N TYR A 460 9.99 23.64 44.25
CA TYR A 460 9.82 25.08 44.32
C TYR A 460 8.63 25.42 45.24
N PRO A 461 8.63 26.59 45.89
CA PRO A 461 7.52 26.99 46.76
C PRO A 461 6.20 27.11 45.98
N GLU A 462 5.09 26.72 46.59
CA GLU A 462 3.77 26.86 45.96
C GLU A 462 3.33 28.33 45.94
N PHE A 463 2.43 28.66 45.02
CA PHE A 463 1.97 30.03 44.80
C PHE A 463 1.43 30.70 46.08
N ASN A 464 0.65 29.96 46.87
CA ASN A 464 0.06 30.49 48.10
C ASN A 464 1.12 30.79 49.16
N ASP A 465 2.18 29.99 49.23
CA ASP A 465 3.28 30.18 50.18
C ASP A 465 4.05 31.46 49.84
N LEU A 466 4.38 31.65 48.55
CA LEU A 466 5.04 32.87 48.06
C LEU A 466 4.18 34.12 48.27
N ARG A 467 2.86 34.00 48.06
CA ARG A 467 1.93 35.10 48.28
C ARG A 467 1.87 35.46 49.77
N GLN A 468 1.81 34.48 50.64
CA GLN A 468 1.74 34.71 52.09
C GLN A 468 3.05 35.32 52.60
N GLU A 469 4.20 34.84 52.14
CA GLU A 469 5.52 35.39 52.51
C GLU A 469 5.64 36.87 52.14
N LEU A 470 5.16 37.26 50.95
CA LEU A 470 5.11 38.66 50.53
C LEU A 470 4.15 39.52 51.36
N ILE A 471 3.01 38.96 51.78
CA ILE A 471 2.08 39.67 52.68
C ILE A 471 2.67 39.83 54.07
N ASP A 472 3.34 38.79 54.59
CA ASP A 472 3.94 38.79 55.91
C ASP A 472 5.10 39.79 56.00
N GLU A 473 5.86 39.98 54.91
CA GLU A 473 7.00 40.90 54.85
C GLU A 473 6.59 42.37 54.58
N TYR A 474 5.63 42.61 53.69
CA TYR A 474 5.30 43.95 53.19
C TYR A 474 3.91 44.47 53.60
N GLY A 475 3.11 43.65 54.27
CA GLY A 475 1.76 43.96 54.72
C GLY A 475 0.69 43.85 53.61
N GLU A 476 -0.57 43.70 54.02
CA GLU A 476 -1.71 43.52 53.11
C GLU A 476 -1.94 44.70 52.14
N ASP A 477 -1.51 45.91 52.53
CA ASP A 477 -1.65 47.16 51.77
C ASP A 477 -0.40 47.53 50.95
N GLY A 478 0.75 46.88 51.22
CA GLY A 478 2.06 47.17 50.59
C GLY A 478 2.45 46.20 49.48
N ALA A 479 1.64 45.16 49.28
CA ALA A 479 1.78 44.15 48.25
C ALA A 479 0.54 44.11 47.35
#